data_AF-A0A7T5ES32-F1
#
_entry.id   AF-A0A7T5ES32-F1
#
_cell.length_a   1.000
_cell.length_b   1.000
_cell.length_c   1.000
_cell.angle_alpha   90.00
_cell.angle_beta   90.00
_cell.angle_gamma   90.00
#
_symmetry.space_group_name_H-M   'P 1'
#
loop_
_entity.id
_entity.type
_entity.pdbx_description
1 polymer ?
#
loop_
_entity_poly.entity_id
_entity_poly.type
_entity_poly.pdbx_seq_one_letter_code
_entity_poly.pdbx_strand_id
1 'polypeptide(L)'
;MSYFGAVGEELKKSWWNAVVVIVFTISRIFFGWGFFHAGWEKMTKENWFGDGKFDAGGLIHKMVGNIQHSHGPDPLHLNNLLVWFANHIFIPMAGFTDFLVVLFEMLIGICVFFGIGIVWTMLVALFLNLQFAAAGSANNFGYLVTDIVWFKWPKYAGLIGFDGYVRYRKGKSLLGASSLNTPPSGKGTAM
;
A
#
# COMPACT_ATOMS: atom_id res chain seq x y z
N MET A 1 29.42 10.08 -9.33
CA MET A 1 28.42 9.16 -9.92
C MET A 1 27.05 9.86 -9.92
N SER A 2 26.14 9.58 -10.86
CA SER A 2 24.76 10.09 -10.82
C SER A 2 23.84 9.03 -10.18
N TYR A 3 22.67 9.44 -9.69
CA TYR A 3 21.69 8.49 -9.11
C TYR A 3 21.29 7.40 -10.11
N PHE A 4 20.96 7.77 -11.36
CA PHE A 4 20.64 6.81 -12.41
C PHE A 4 21.82 5.93 -12.80
N GLY A 5 23.07 6.44 -12.71
CA GLY A 5 24.27 5.62 -12.86
C GLY A 5 24.38 4.54 -11.79
N ALA A 6 24.19 4.90 -10.52
CA ALA A 6 24.22 3.96 -9.41
C ALA A 6 23.09 2.91 -9.49
N VAL A 7 21.88 3.33 -9.89
CA VAL A 7 20.78 2.39 -10.16
C VAL A 7 21.15 1.43 -11.30
N GLY A 8 21.71 1.95 -12.40
CA GLY A 8 22.14 1.12 -13.53
C GLY A 8 23.17 0.06 -13.13
N GLU A 9 24.07 0.36 -12.21
CA GLU A 9 25.02 -0.62 -11.67
C GLU A 9 24.31 -1.71 -10.83
N GLU A 10 23.35 -1.34 -9.99
CA GLU A 10 22.56 -2.32 -9.22
C GLU A 10 21.77 -3.29 -10.10
N LEU A 11 21.21 -2.79 -11.22
CA LEU A 11 20.47 -3.62 -12.18
C LEU A 11 21.39 -4.58 -12.94
N LYS A 12 22.64 -4.18 -13.22
CA LYS A 12 23.63 -5.05 -13.89
C LYS A 12 24.16 -6.19 -13.02
N LYS A 13 24.07 -6.08 -11.69
CA LYS A 13 24.56 -7.12 -10.76
C LYS A 13 23.79 -8.43 -10.87
N SER A 14 22.50 -8.38 -11.22
CA SER A 14 21.65 -9.57 -11.31
C SER A 14 20.43 -9.30 -12.18
N TRP A 15 20.12 -10.23 -13.08
CA TRP A 15 18.91 -10.19 -13.91
C TRP A 15 17.63 -10.15 -13.05
N TRP A 16 17.62 -10.83 -11.89
CA TRP A 16 16.51 -10.81 -10.94
C TRP A 16 16.26 -9.40 -10.40
N ASN A 17 17.31 -8.68 -10.04
CA ASN A 17 17.18 -7.30 -9.55
C ASN A 17 16.56 -6.41 -10.64
N ALA A 18 17.00 -6.56 -11.89
CA ALA A 18 16.47 -5.80 -13.01
C ALA A 18 14.97 -6.04 -13.19
N VAL A 19 14.56 -7.31 -13.26
CA VAL A 19 13.16 -7.69 -13.45
C VAL A 19 12.29 -7.17 -12.31
N VAL A 20 12.66 -7.45 -11.05
CA VAL A 20 11.85 -7.06 -9.89
C VAL A 20 11.70 -5.54 -9.80
N VAL A 21 12.77 -4.77 -10.01
CA VAL A 21 12.70 -3.30 -9.98
C VAL A 21 11.79 -2.75 -11.07
N ILE A 22 11.91 -3.27 -12.30
CA ILE A 22 11.12 -2.80 -13.43
C ILE A 22 9.64 -3.12 -13.21
N VAL A 23 9.33 -4.37 -12.84
CA VAL A 23 7.96 -4.81 -12.56
C VAL A 23 7.34 -3.95 -11.47
N PHE A 24 8.00 -3.79 -10.31
CA PHE A 24 7.45 -2.95 -9.26
C PHE A 24 7.34 -1.48 -9.66
N THR A 25 8.22 -0.95 -10.51
CA THR A 25 8.13 0.44 -10.97
C THR A 25 6.94 0.65 -11.89
N ILE A 26 6.71 -0.25 -12.84
CA ILE A 26 5.53 -0.21 -13.72
C ILE A 26 4.25 -0.38 -12.88
N SER A 27 4.23 -1.37 -11.98
CA SER A 27 3.09 -1.59 -11.09
C SER A 27 2.76 -0.36 -10.26
N ARG A 28 3.76 0.38 -9.75
CA ARG A 28 3.54 1.63 -8.99
C ARG A 28 2.88 2.72 -9.81
N ILE A 29 3.25 2.85 -11.09
CA ILE A 29 2.66 3.86 -11.95
C ILE A 29 1.17 3.58 -12.12
N PHE A 30 0.80 2.33 -12.40
CA PHE A 30 -0.60 1.93 -12.54
C PHE A 30 -1.38 1.99 -11.22
N PHE A 31 -0.82 1.44 -10.14
CA PHE A 31 -1.46 1.46 -8.82
C PHE A 31 -1.61 2.88 -8.29
N GLY A 32 -0.54 3.68 -8.37
CA GLY A 32 -0.54 5.07 -7.93
C GLY A 32 -1.56 5.90 -8.71
N TRP A 33 -1.63 5.71 -10.04
CA TRP A 33 -2.66 6.35 -10.85
C TRP A 33 -4.07 5.89 -10.47
N GLY A 34 -4.28 4.58 -10.24
CA GLY A 34 -5.58 4.04 -9.84
C GLY A 34 -6.10 4.65 -8.55
N PHE A 35 -5.25 4.73 -7.51
CA PHE A 35 -5.60 5.39 -6.25
C PHE A 35 -5.89 6.88 -6.41
N PHE A 36 -5.04 7.60 -7.15
CA PHE A 36 -5.25 9.03 -7.39
C PHE A 36 -6.55 9.29 -8.15
N HIS A 37 -6.79 8.50 -9.20
CA HIS A 37 -8.00 8.58 -10.01
C HIS A 37 -9.25 8.26 -9.19
N ALA A 38 -9.21 7.24 -8.32
CA ALA A 38 -10.33 6.89 -7.45
C ALA A 38 -10.72 8.05 -6.51
N GLY A 39 -9.73 8.68 -5.85
CA GLY A 39 -9.99 9.86 -5.02
C GLY A 39 -10.50 11.05 -5.83
N TRP A 40 -9.96 11.25 -7.03
CA TRP A 40 -10.41 12.30 -7.94
C TRP A 40 -11.87 12.10 -8.40
N GLU A 41 -12.27 10.86 -8.71
CA GLU A 41 -13.64 10.54 -9.11
C GLU A 41 -14.64 10.71 -7.97
N LYS A 42 -14.25 10.34 -6.74
CA LYS A 42 -15.05 10.66 -5.54
C LYS A 42 -15.28 12.16 -5.41
N MET A 43 -14.23 12.95 -5.59
CA MET A 43 -14.31 14.41 -5.46
C MET A 43 -15.15 15.07 -6.57
N THR A 44 -15.12 14.54 -7.80
CA THR A 44 -15.63 15.27 -8.98
C THR A 44 -16.85 14.66 -9.66
N LYS A 45 -17.11 13.36 -9.50
CA LYS A 45 -18.11 12.63 -10.30
C LYS A 45 -19.10 11.83 -9.45
N GLU A 46 -18.69 11.26 -8.33
CA GLU A 46 -19.48 10.24 -7.63
C GLU A 46 -20.46 10.79 -6.58
N ASN A 47 -20.65 12.13 -6.52
CA ASN A 47 -21.43 12.80 -5.46
C ASN A 47 -21.05 12.29 -4.05
N TRP A 48 -19.75 12.01 -3.83
CA TRP A 48 -19.23 11.43 -2.58
C TRP A 48 -19.56 12.30 -1.37
N PHE A 49 -19.52 13.62 -1.53
CA PHE A 49 -19.88 14.59 -0.50
C PHE A 49 -21.39 14.92 -0.46
N GLY A 50 -22.22 14.10 -1.09
CA GLY A 50 -23.66 14.29 -1.22
C GLY A 50 -24.48 13.44 -0.23
N ASP A 51 -25.52 12.79 -0.74
CA ASP A 51 -26.73 12.37 0.01
C ASP A 51 -26.57 11.17 0.98
N GLY A 52 -25.35 10.77 1.35
CA GLY A 52 -25.13 9.79 2.43
C GLY A 52 -25.25 8.29 2.09
N LYS A 53 -25.37 7.91 0.80
CA LYS A 53 -25.54 6.51 0.38
C LYS A 53 -24.27 5.82 -0.11
N PHE A 54 -23.36 6.61 -0.69
CA PHE A 54 -22.10 6.16 -1.26
C PHE A 54 -20.89 6.86 -0.63
N ASP A 55 -21.12 7.63 0.42
CA ASP A 55 -20.12 8.30 1.23
C ASP A 55 -19.51 7.33 2.26
N ALA A 56 -18.52 7.78 3.01
CA ALA A 56 -17.90 7.02 4.08
C ALA A 56 -18.92 6.61 5.14
N GLY A 57 -19.88 7.48 5.49
CA GLY A 57 -20.94 7.16 6.46
C GLY A 57 -21.74 5.92 6.05
N GLY A 58 -22.27 5.90 4.82
CA GLY A 58 -23.01 4.77 4.27
C GLY A 58 -22.17 3.49 4.18
N LEU A 59 -20.89 3.60 3.82
CA LEU A 59 -19.98 2.46 3.76
C LEU A 59 -19.64 1.92 5.15
N ILE A 60 -19.45 2.78 6.15
CA ILE A 60 -19.22 2.39 7.54
C ILE A 60 -20.47 1.69 8.10
N HIS A 61 -21.67 2.17 7.80
CA HIS A 61 -22.91 1.49 8.19
C HIS A 61 -23.01 0.08 7.57
N LYS A 62 -22.67 -0.07 6.28
CA LYS A 62 -22.60 -1.38 5.63
C LYS A 62 -21.57 -2.29 6.28
N MET A 63 -20.38 -1.77 6.58
CA MET A 63 -19.34 -2.49 7.29
C MET A 63 -19.82 -2.99 8.67
N VAL A 64 -20.44 -2.12 9.47
CA VAL A 64 -21.03 -2.50 10.77
C VAL A 64 -22.04 -3.63 10.60
N GLY A 65 -22.94 -3.50 9.61
CA GLY A 65 -23.89 -4.55 9.27
C GLY A 65 -23.19 -5.88 8.95
N ASN A 66 -22.19 -5.86 8.07
CA ASN A 66 -21.46 -7.07 7.68
C ASN A 66 -20.71 -7.72 8.85
N ILE A 67 -20.09 -6.93 9.73
CA ILE A 67 -19.39 -7.43 10.93
C ILE A 67 -20.39 -8.07 11.89
N GLN A 68 -21.55 -7.46 12.12
CA GLN A 68 -22.58 -8.01 13.01
C GLN A 68 -23.20 -9.32 12.49
N HIS A 69 -23.22 -9.52 11.17
CA HIS A 69 -23.66 -10.76 10.54
C HIS A 69 -22.51 -11.75 10.28
N SER A 70 -21.29 -11.46 10.75
CA SER A 70 -20.17 -12.40 10.61
C SER A 70 -20.32 -13.58 11.57
N HIS A 71 -20.06 -14.78 11.07
CA HIS A 71 -20.15 -16.02 11.84
C HIS A 71 -18.74 -16.53 12.18
N GLY A 72 -18.48 -16.82 13.46
CA GLY A 72 -17.22 -17.41 13.90
C GLY A 72 -16.85 -17.02 15.34
N PRO A 73 -15.89 -17.73 15.96
CA PRO A 73 -15.38 -17.36 17.27
C PRO A 73 -14.60 -16.04 17.20
N ASP A 74 -15.01 -15.04 18.00
CA ASP A 74 -14.28 -13.79 18.22
C ASP A 74 -13.80 -13.73 19.69
N PRO A 75 -12.72 -14.48 20.03
CA PRO A 75 -12.23 -14.58 21.41
C PRO A 75 -11.64 -13.26 21.93
N LEU A 76 -11.33 -12.32 21.04
CA LEU A 76 -10.74 -11.02 21.38
C LEU A 76 -11.75 -9.87 21.33
N HIS A 77 -13.02 -10.16 21.01
CA HIS A 77 -14.10 -9.17 20.89
C HIS A 77 -13.77 -7.99 19.96
N LEU A 78 -12.96 -8.23 18.92
CA LEU A 78 -12.50 -7.20 18.00
C LEU A 78 -13.66 -6.66 17.14
N ASN A 79 -14.64 -7.51 16.82
CA ASN A 79 -15.81 -7.11 16.07
C ASN A 79 -16.64 -6.08 16.84
N ASN A 80 -16.84 -6.32 18.14
CA ASN A 80 -17.57 -5.40 19.01
C ASN A 80 -16.83 -4.08 19.18
N LEU A 81 -15.50 -4.11 19.31
CA LEU A 81 -14.67 -2.92 19.41
C LEU A 81 -14.74 -2.08 18.12
N LEU A 82 -14.63 -2.72 16.95
CA LEU A 82 -14.73 -2.05 15.66
C LEU A 82 -16.11 -1.40 15.45
N VAL A 83 -17.19 -2.10 15.79
CA VAL A 83 -18.55 -1.56 15.75
C VAL A 83 -18.70 -0.38 16.71
N TRP A 84 -18.11 -0.45 17.90
CA TRP A 84 -18.13 0.65 18.85
C TRP A 84 -17.44 1.90 18.29
N PHE A 85 -16.23 1.75 17.73
CA PHE A 85 -15.50 2.85 17.10
C PHE A 85 -16.25 3.46 15.92
N ALA A 86 -16.84 2.61 15.06
CA ALA A 86 -17.65 3.05 13.95
C ALA A 86 -18.81 3.94 14.43
N ASN A 87 -19.59 3.47 15.40
CA ASN A 87 -20.78 4.16 15.88
C ASN A 87 -20.49 5.44 16.69
N HIS A 88 -19.37 5.49 17.43
CA HIS A 88 -19.10 6.60 18.35
C HIS A 88 -18.09 7.63 17.83
N ILE A 89 -17.26 7.26 16.84
CA ILE A 89 -16.23 8.16 16.31
C ILE A 89 -16.48 8.47 14.84
N PHE A 90 -16.56 7.46 13.98
CA PHE A 90 -16.55 7.70 12.53
C PHE A 90 -17.91 8.13 11.98
N ILE A 91 -19.01 7.50 12.39
CA ILE A 91 -20.36 7.87 11.95
C ILE A 91 -20.75 9.30 12.41
N PRO A 92 -20.50 9.72 13.66
CA PRO A 92 -20.77 11.09 14.09
C PRO A 92 -19.94 12.15 13.35
N MET A 93 -18.79 11.76 12.80
CA MET A 93 -17.90 12.62 12.03
C MET A 93 -17.84 12.20 10.55
N ALA A 94 -18.95 11.70 9.99
CA ALA A 94 -18.97 11.15 8.63
C ALA A 94 -18.42 12.13 7.58
N GLY A 95 -18.84 13.40 7.61
CA GLY A 95 -18.34 14.40 6.65
C GLY A 95 -16.83 14.68 6.75
N PHE A 96 -16.24 14.59 7.94
CA PHE A 96 -14.78 14.66 8.08
C PHE A 96 -14.10 13.38 7.56
N THR A 97 -14.72 12.23 7.81
CA THR A 97 -14.25 10.94 7.31
C THR A 97 -14.30 10.91 5.77
N ASP A 98 -15.33 11.47 5.14
CA ASP A 98 -15.44 11.60 3.68
C ASP A 98 -14.26 12.37 3.09
N PHE A 99 -13.95 13.51 3.71
CA PHE A 99 -12.82 14.32 3.29
C PHE A 99 -11.49 13.56 3.43
N LEU A 100 -11.31 12.87 4.57
CA LEU A 100 -10.11 12.07 4.81
C LEU A 100 -9.96 10.93 3.80
N VAL A 101 -11.03 10.22 3.44
CA VAL A 101 -10.96 9.12 2.47
C VAL A 101 -10.45 9.63 1.12
N VAL A 102 -11.05 10.71 0.59
CA VAL A 102 -10.61 11.31 -0.69
C VAL A 102 -9.16 11.78 -0.60
N LEU A 103 -8.81 12.48 0.48
CA LEU A 103 -7.44 12.97 0.69
C LEU A 103 -6.43 11.82 0.74
N PHE A 104 -6.72 10.76 1.50
CA PHE A 104 -5.82 9.62 1.61
C PHE A 104 -5.69 8.86 0.30
N GLU A 105 -6.77 8.62 -0.44
CA GLU A 105 -6.68 7.97 -1.76
C GLU A 105 -5.76 8.74 -2.71
N MET A 106 -5.92 10.06 -2.77
CA MET A 106 -5.08 10.91 -3.62
C MET A 106 -3.62 10.93 -3.15
N LEU A 107 -3.38 11.08 -1.84
CA LEU A 107 -2.02 11.09 -1.28
C LEU A 107 -1.32 9.74 -1.44
N ILE A 108 -2.03 8.63 -1.21
CA ILE A 108 -1.52 7.28 -1.47
C ILE A 108 -1.15 7.15 -2.95
N GLY A 109 -2.02 7.59 -3.85
CA GLY A 109 -1.77 7.57 -5.28
C GLY A 109 -0.47 8.28 -5.65
N ILE A 110 -0.28 9.52 -5.17
CA ILE A 110 0.94 10.31 -5.38
C ILE A 110 2.17 9.61 -4.77
N CYS A 111 2.08 9.17 -3.52
CA CYS A 111 3.20 8.54 -2.83
C CYS A 111 3.63 7.22 -3.46
N VAL A 112 2.69 6.36 -3.89
CA VAL A 112 2.98 5.12 -4.61
C VAL A 112 3.63 5.44 -5.95
N PHE A 113 3.03 6.37 -6.71
CA PHE A 113 3.51 6.75 -8.03
C PHE A 113 4.99 7.21 -8.00
N PHE A 114 5.33 8.11 -7.08
CA PHE A 114 6.70 8.62 -6.94
C PHE A 114 7.62 7.72 -6.11
N GLY A 115 7.10 6.67 -5.47
CA GLY A 115 7.88 5.80 -4.60
C GLY A 115 8.36 6.48 -3.32
N ILE A 116 7.45 7.20 -2.66
CA ILE A 116 7.67 7.89 -1.39
C ILE A 116 7.19 6.99 -0.26
N GLY A 117 8.09 6.62 0.64
CA GLY A 117 7.79 5.88 1.86
C GLY A 117 6.98 4.60 1.62
N ILE A 118 7.39 3.77 0.66
CA ILE A 118 6.58 2.64 0.14
C ILE A 118 5.94 1.80 1.24
N VAL A 119 6.69 1.42 2.29
CA VAL A 119 6.15 0.60 3.39
C VAL A 119 4.97 1.29 4.09
N TRP A 120 5.11 2.57 4.41
CA TRP A 120 4.07 3.33 5.10
C TRP A 120 2.89 3.62 4.19
N THR A 121 3.16 4.01 2.95
CA THR A 121 2.12 4.28 1.95
C THR A 121 1.28 3.04 1.69
N MET A 122 1.91 1.87 1.55
CA MET A 122 1.19 0.61 1.33
C MET A 122 0.46 0.12 2.59
N LEU A 123 0.92 0.48 3.80
CA LEU A 123 0.19 0.19 5.03
C LEU A 123 -1.12 0.97 5.11
N VAL A 124 -1.10 2.25 4.72
CA VAL A 124 -2.31 3.07 4.66
C VAL A 124 -3.23 2.60 3.52
N ALA A 125 -2.69 2.23 2.36
CA ALA A 125 -3.44 1.63 1.26
C ALA A 125 -4.16 0.35 1.69
N LEU A 126 -3.43 -0.56 2.35
CA LEU A 126 -3.97 -1.81 2.88
C LEU A 126 -5.11 -1.54 3.86
N PHE A 127 -4.91 -0.59 4.78
CA PHE A 127 -5.93 -0.21 5.75
C PHE A 127 -7.20 0.28 5.04
N LEU A 128 -7.08 1.19 4.07
CA LEU A 128 -8.23 1.74 3.38
C LEU A 128 -8.98 0.68 2.54
N ASN A 129 -8.24 -0.14 1.79
CA ASN A 129 -8.80 -1.24 1.01
C ASN A 129 -9.50 -2.28 1.90
N LEU A 130 -8.97 -2.53 3.10
CA LEU A 130 -9.57 -3.44 4.06
C LEU A 130 -10.93 -2.92 4.54
N GLN A 131 -11.05 -1.62 4.82
CA GLN A 131 -12.32 -1.02 5.20
C GLN A 131 -13.36 -1.13 4.08
N PHE A 132 -12.98 -0.83 2.84
CA PHE A 132 -13.90 -0.98 1.72
C PHE A 132 -14.29 -2.44 1.45
N ALA A 133 -13.34 -3.38 1.59
CA ALA A 133 -13.62 -4.81 1.48
C ALA A 133 -14.60 -5.26 2.57
N ALA A 134 -14.43 -4.79 3.81
CA ALA A 134 -15.34 -5.05 4.92
C ALA A 134 -16.75 -4.43 4.70
N ALA A 135 -16.84 -3.32 3.96
CA ALA A 135 -18.10 -2.74 3.51
C ALA A 135 -18.75 -3.50 2.33
N GLY A 136 -18.08 -4.52 1.76
CA GLY A 136 -18.59 -5.38 0.69
C GLY A 136 -17.97 -5.17 -0.69
N SER A 137 -16.89 -4.40 -0.82
CA SER A 137 -16.20 -4.21 -2.11
C SER A 137 -15.32 -5.40 -2.49
N ALA A 138 -15.79 -6.24 -3.42
CA ALA A 138 -15.03 -7.39 -3.91
C ALA A 138 -13.77 -6.99 -4.69
N ASN A 139 -13.81 -5.87 -5.42
CA ASN A 139 -12.67 -5.40 -6.23
C ASN A 139 -11.46 -5.07 -5.34
N ASN A 140 -11.69 -4.62 -4.10
CA ASN A 140 -10.63 -4.26 -3.17
C ASN A 140 -9.90 -5.48 -2.59
N PHE A 141 -10.44 -6.70 -2.72
CA PHE A 141 -9.73 -7.91 -2.30
C PHE A 141 -8.48 -8.20 -3.14
N GLY A 142 -8.52 -7.94 -4.46
CA GLY A 142 -7.34 -8.04 -5.33
C GLY A 142 -6.27 -7.01 -4.98
N TYR A 143 -6.70 -5.81 -4.60
CA TYR A 143 -5.80 -4.77 -4.10
C TYR A 143 -5.15 -5.15 -2.76
N LEU A 144 -5.86 -5.79 -1.83
CA LEU A 144 -5.28 -6.27 -0.55
C LEU A 144 -4.09 -7.22 -0.77
N VAL A 145 -4.24 -8.21 -1.65
CA VAL A 145 -3.14 -9.14 -1.97
C VAL A 145 -1.96 -8.38 -2.55
N THR A 146 -2.24 -7.45 -3.46
CA THR A 146 -1.19 -6.65 -4.08
C THR A 146 -0.50 -5.78 -3.04
N ASP A 147 -1.24 -5.15 -2.13
CA ASP A 147 -0.72 -4.30 -1.05
C ASP A 147 0.27 -5.05 -0.15
N ILE A 148 -0.02 -6.32 0.14
CA ILE A 148 0.84 -7.18 0.97
C ILE A 148 2.17 -7.52 0.27
N VAL A 149 2.17 -7.69 -1.06
CA VAL A 149 3.37 -8.07 -1.82
C VAL A 149 4.48 -7.03 -1.71
N TRP A 150 4.14 -5.75 -1.59
CA TRP A 150 5.11 -4.65 -1.48
C TRP A 150 5.99 -4.72 -0.25
N PHE A 151 5.50 -5.31 0.86
CA PHE A 151 6.26 -5.46 2.09
C PHE A 151 7.40 -6.48 1.97
N LYS A 152 7.34 -7.38 0.98
CA LYS A 152 8.40 -8.37 0.76
C LYS A 152 9.67 -7.74 0.17
N TRP A 153 9.51 -6.76 -0.74
CA TRP A 153 10.63 -6.15 -1.47
C TRP A 153 10.55 -4.61 -1.54
N PRO A 154 10.45 -3.90 -0.39
CA PRO A 154 10.23 -2.46 -0.39
C PRO A 154 11.41 -1.67 -0.98
N LYS A 155 12.64 -2.19 -0.85
CA LYS A 155 13.83 -1.54 -1.43
C LYS A 155 13.80 -1.55 -2.95
N TYR A 156 13.36 -2.66 -3.54
CA TYR A 156 13.22 -2.82 -4.98
C TYR A 156 12.08 -1.95 -5.51
N ALA A 157 10.95 -1.97 -4.82
CA ALA A 157 9.79 -1.14 -5.17
C ALA A 157 10.13 0.36 -5.16
N GLY A 158 10.82 0.85 -4.13
CA GLY A 158 11.24 2.25 -4.07
C GLY A 158 12.55 2.56 -4.81
N LEU A 159 13.16 1.61 -5.55
CA LEU A 159 14.51 1.82 -6.09
C LEU A 159 14.55 2.94 -7.12
N ILE A 160 13.61 2.95 -8.07
CA ILE A 160 13.44 4.01 -9.08
C ILE A 160 12.35 4.96 -8.58
N GLY A 161 12.71 5.86 -7.67
CA GLY A 161 11.75 6.72 -7.00
C GLY A 161 12.39 7.55 -5.90
N PHE A 162 11.57 8.27 -5.15
CA PHE A 162 12.03 9.16 -4.10
C PHE A 162 12.82 8.41 -3.01
N ASP A 163 12.34 7.24 -2.56
CA ASP A 163 13.03 6.42 -1.56
C ASP A 163 14.44 6.01 -2.01
N GLY A 164 14.59 5.60 -3.27
CA GLY A 164 15.87 5.28 -3.90
C GLY A 164 16.80 6.48 -3.97
N TYR A 165 16.28 7.64 -4.39
CA TYR A 165 17.03 8.88 -4.44
C TYR A 165 17.53 9.32 -3.05
N VAL A 166 16.68 9.24 -2.03
CA VAL A 166 17.05 9.58 -0.65
C VAL A 166 18.11 8.62 -0.12
N ARG A 167 18.02 7.31 -0.41
CA ARG A 167 19.06 6.34 -0.02
C ARG A 167 20.40 6.65 -0.68
N TYR A 168 20.38 6.98 -1.98
CA TYR A 168 21.55 7.41 -2.73
C TYR A 168 22.19 8.66 -2.11
N ARG A 169 21.40 9.71 -1.84
CA ARG A 169 21.87 10.95 -1.21
C ARG A 169 22.47 10.74 0.18
N LYS A 170 21.98 9.75 0.92
CA LYS A 170 22.47 9.39 2.26
C LYS A 170 23.67 8.42 2.22
N GLY A 171 24.18 8.07 1.04
CA GLY A 171 25.27 7.10 0.88
C GLY A 171 24.93 5.69 1.37
N LYS A 172 23.63 5.36 1.50
CA LYS A 172 23.17 4.05 1.94
C LYS A 172 23.17 3.08 0.76
N SER A 173 23.39 1.79 1.05
CA SER A 173 23.19 0.74 0.05
C SER A 173 21.77 0.77 -0.50
N LEU A 174 21.65 0.75 -1.83
CA LEU A 174 20.38 0.89 -2.53
C LEU A 174 19.49 -0.35 -2.37
N LEU A 175 20.06 -1.55 -2.56
CA LEU A 175 19.35 -2.83 -2.40
C LEU A 175 19.87 -3.66 -1.21
N GLY A 176 21.03 -3.33 -0.64
CA GLY A 176 21.73 -4.17 0.35
C GLY A 176 22.71 -5.14 -0.31
N ALA A 177 23.58 -5.79 0.48
CA ALA A 177 24.35 -6.93 -0.02
C ALA A 177 23.38 -8.01 -0.49
N SER A 178 23.50 -8.42 -1.76
CA SER A 178 22.69 -9.46 -2.36
C SER A 178 22.92 -10.75 -1.57
N SER A 179 22.01 -11.13 -0.67
CA SER A 179 22.13 -12.34 0.16
C SER A 179 21.91 -13.64 -0.63
N LEU A 180 22.22 -13.63 -1.93
CA LEU A 180 22.05 -14.76 -2.83
C LEU A 180 23.37 -15.25 -3.46
N ASN A 181 24.53 -14.75 -3.05
CA ASN A 181 25.83 -15.25 -3.52
C ASN A 181 26.91 -15.31 -2.43
N THR A 182 26.63 -16.02 -1.34
CA THR A 182 27.73 -16.73 -0.66
C THR A 182 27.56 -18.20 -0.99
N PRO A 183 28.40 -18.77 -1.88
CA PRO A 183 28.57 -20.22 -1.91
C PRO A 183 28.84 -20.68 -0.47
N PRO A 184 28.30 -21.83 -0.02
CA PRO A 184 28.72 -22.40 1.24
C PRO A 184 30.25 -22.47 1.19
N SER A 185 30.89 -21.80 2.14
CA SER A 185 32.34 -21.88 2.32
C SER A 185 32.67 -23.37 2.33
N GLY A 186 33.30 -23.81 1.25
CA GLY A 186 33.79 -25.17 1.14
C GLY A 186 34.68 -25.37 2.33
N LYS A 187 34.25 -26.25 3.25
CA LYS A 187 35.15 -26.83 4.24
C LYS A 187 36.29 -27.42 3.42
N GLY A 188 37.46 -26.81 3.52
CA GLY A 188 38.68 -27.33 2.94
C GLY A 188 38.87 -28.75 3.45
N THR A 189 38.79 -29.70 2.52
CA THR A 189 39.36 -31.03 2.69
C THR A 189 40.86 -30.95 2.48
N ALA A 190 41.59 -31.65 3.36
CA ALA A 190 42.99 -32.09 3.27
C ALA A 190 44.03 -30.97 3.44
N MET A 191 45.09 -31.10 4.26
CA MET A 191 45.82 -32.25 4.79
C MET A 191 46.23 -32.01 6.24
#